data_AF-A0A2K3JTW7-F1
#
_entry.id   AF-A0A2K3JTW7-F1
#
_cell.length_a   1.000
_cell.length_b   1.000
_cell.length_c   1.000
_cell.angle_alpha   90.00
_cell.angle_beta   90.00
_cell.angle_gamma   90.00
#
_symmetry.space_group_name_H-M   'P 1'
#
loop_
_entity.id
_entity.type
_entity.pdbx_description
1 polymer ?
#
loop_
_entity_poly.entity_id
_entity_poly.type
_entity_poly.pdbx_seq_one_letter_code
_entity_poly.pdbx_strand_id
1 'polypeptide(L)'
;MFVIEAFKTLRDRGPYPADQVVKELDGSFAFVVYDSKNGGVFAALGSDGGVKLYWGIAADGSVVISDDLDVIKEGCAKSFAPFPA
;
A
#
# COMPACT_ATOMS: atom_id res chain seq x y z
N MET A 1 8.51 12.77 -2.84
CA MET A 1 9.21 11.80 -3.71
C MET A 1 10.22 10.94 -2.93
N PHE A 2 10.03 10.66 -1.63
CA PHE A 2 11.04 9.92 -0.85
C PHE A 2 10.86 8.39 -0.97
N VAL A 3 9.64 7.90 -0.75
CA VAL A 3 9.31 6.46 -0.80
C VAL A 3 9.58 5.84 -2.17
N ILE A 4 9.24 6.55 -3.25
CA ILE A 4 9.47 6.07 -4.63
C ILE A 4 10.97 5.91 -4.92
N GLU A 5 11.80 6.85 -4.48
CA GLU A 5 13.25 6.77 -4.71
C GLU A 5 13.91 5.70 -3.83
N ALA A 6 13.48 5.57 -2.57
CA ALA A 6 13.93 4.50 -1.68
C ALA A 6 13.56 3.11 -2.25
N PHE A 7 12.31 2.94 -2.70
CA PHE A 7 11.84 1.71 -3.34
C PHE A 7 12.63 1.38 -4.61
N LYS A 8 12.80 2.36 -5.51
CA LYS A 8 13.60 2.18 -6.74
C LYS A 8 15.04 1.79 -6.41
N THR A 9 15.65 2.45 -5.43
CA THR A 9 17.03 2.20 -5.02
C THR A 9 17.22 0.79 -4.48
N LEU A 10 16.30 0.30 -3.64
CA LEU A 10 16.36 -1.06 -3.11
C LEU A 10 16.12 -2.12 -4.19
N ARG A 11 15.10 -1.94 -5.01
CA ARG A 11 14.81 -2.83 -6.15
C ARG A 11 15.99 -2.92 -7.12
N ASP A 12 16.59 -1.79 -7.47
CA ASP A 12 17.65 -1.73 -8.49
C ASP A 12 19.03 -2.18 -7.96
N ARG A 13 19.23 -2.30 -6.63
CA ARG A 13 20.53 -2.65 -6.00
C ARG A 13 20.71 -4.13 -5.62
N GLY A 14 19.68 -4.98 -5.74
CA GLY A 14 19.78 -6.40 -5.41
C GLY A 14 18.43 -7.02 -5.05
N PRO A 15 18.38 -8.30 -4.65
CA PRO A 15 17.14 -8.95 -4.20
C PRO A 15 16.77 -8.49 -2.79
N TYR A 16 16.46 -7.20 -2.64
CA TYR A 16 15.94 -6.65 -1.40
C TYR A 16 14.42 -6.73 -1.41
N PRO A 17 13.80 -7.35 -0.40
CA PRO A 17 12.36 -7.34 -0.28
C PRO A 17 11.85 -5.91 -0.03
N ALA A 18 10.65 -5.60 -0.54
CA ALA A 18 10.10 -4.24 -0.54
C ALA A 18 9.84 -3.70 0.88
N ASP A 19 9.67 -4.58 1.85
CA ASP A 19 9.52 -4.27 3.27
C ASP A 19 10.77 -3.58 3.87
N GLN A 20 11.94 -3.71 3.26
CA GLN A 20 13.12 -2.94 3.67
C GLN A 20 12.93 -1.42 3.53
N VAL A 21 12.05 -0.98 2.62
CA VAL A 21 11.72 0.45 2.45
C VAL A 21 11.01 1.01 3.69
N VAL A 22 10.17 0.20 4.34
CA VAL A 22 9.32 0.65 5.44
C VAL A 22 9.96 0.46 6.81
N LYS A 23 10.99 -0.38 6.93
CA LYS A 23 11.63 -0.71 8.21
C LYS A 23 12.13 0.50 9.01
N GLU A 24 12.64 1.51 8.31
CA GLU A 24 13.22 2.72 8.92
C GLU A 24 12.29 3.94 8.82
N LEU A 25 11.04 3.74 8.35
CA LEU A 25 10.04 4.80 8.34
C LEU A 25 9.36 4.87 9.71
N ASP A 26 9.37 6.05 10.30
CA ASP A 26 8.69 6.35 11.57
C ASP A 26 7.61 7.42 11.36
N GLY A 27 6.56 7.36 12.18
CA GLY A 27 5.40 8.24 12.13
C GLY A 27 4.27 7.75 11.22
N SER A 28 3.32 8.65 10.95
CA SER A 28 2.04 8.31 10.34
C SER A 28 2.15 8.32 8.81
N PHE A 29 2.05 7.14 8.18
CA PHE A 29 2.09 7.01 6.73
C PHE A 29 1.17 5.93 6.19
N ALA A 30 0.71 6.11 4.95
CA ALA A 30 0.11 5.07 4.13
C ALA A 30 0.45 5.37 2.66
N PHE A 31 0.80 4.35 1.88
CA PHE A 31 1.09 4.55 0.45
C PHE A 31 0.86 3.28 -0.38
N VAL A 32 0.72 3.49 -1.69
CA VAL A 32 0.64 2.44 -2.72
C VAL A 32 1.62 2.80 -3.84
N VAL A 33 2.51 1.88 -4.18
CA VAL A 33 3.50 2.02 -5.26
C VAL A 33 3.24 0.94 -6.31
N TYR A 34 3.06 1.34 -7.55
CA TYR A 34 3.05 0.44 -8.69
C TYR A 34 4.45 0.37 -9.31
N ASP A 35 5.03 -0.83 -9.32
CA ASP A 35 6.28 -1.12 -10.00
C ASP A 35 6.00 -1.63 -11.43
N SER A 36 6.06 -0.72 -12.39
CA SER A 36 5.86 -1.04 -13.80
C SER A 36 6.95 -1.94 -14.40
N LYS A 37 8.13 -2.05 -13.80
CA LYS A 37 9.19 -2.95 -14.30
C LYS A 37 8.88 -4.41 -13.96
N ASN A 38 8.39 -4.66 -12.75
CA ASN A 38 8.13 -6.01 -12.25
C ASN A 38 6.64 -6.40 -12.30
N GLY A 39 5.75 -5.46 -12.66
CA GLY A 39 4.30 -5.67 -12.70
C GLY A 39 3.67 -5.87 -11.32
N GLY A 40 4.27 -5.30 -10.27
CA GLY A 40 3.88 -5.51 -8.89
C GLY A 40 3.30 -4.27 -8.22
N VAL A 41 2.50 -4.48 -7.18
CA VAL A 41 2.02 -3.40 -6.30
C VAL A 41 2.60 -3.63 -4.91
N PHE A 42 3.14 -2.56 -4.31
CA PHE A 42 3.60 -2.54 -2.93
C PHE A 42 2.79 -1.50 -2.16
N ALA A 43 2.09 -1.93 -1.12
CA ALA A 43 1.31 -1.07 -0.25
C ALA A 43 1.73 -1.27 1.20
N ALA A 44 1.71 -0.19 1.98
CA ALA A 44 2.07 -0.21 3.39
C ALA A 44 1.29 0.83 4.19
N LEU A 45 1.08 0.52 5.47
CA LEU A 45 0.46 1.37 6.48
C LEU A 45 1.38 1.42 7.71
N GLY A 46 1.57 2.60 8.26
CA GLY A 46 2.32 2.80 9.51
C GLY A 46 1.57 2.23 10.72
N SER A 47 2.32 1.71 11.68
CA SER A 47 1.77 1.03 12.87
C SER A 47 1.29 1.97 13.97
N ASP A 48 1.50 3.28 13.83
CA ASP A 48 1.15 4.29 14.83
C ASP A 48 -0.35 4.63 14.86
N GLY A 49 -1.12 4.17 13.87
CA GLY A 49 -2.56 4.40 13.77
C GLY A 49 -2.94 5.85 13.41
N GLY A 50 -1.98 6.69 13.05
CA GLY A 50 -2.23 8.09 12.69
C GLY A 50 -2.88 8.26 11.32
N VAL A 51 -2.75 7.25 10.45
CA VAL A 51 -3.45 7.14 9.16
C VAL A 51 -4.28 5.85 9.14
N LYS A 52 -5.36 5.85 8.34
CA LYS A 52 -6.15 4.64 8.07
C LYS A 52 -6.00 4.27 6.62
N LEU A 53 -5.97 2.97 6.37
CA LEU A 53 -6.00 2.42 5.03
C LEU A 53 -6.94 1.21 5.05
N TYR A 54 -7.68 1.04 3.97
CA TYR A 54 -8.62 -0.05 3.77
C TYR A 54 -8.32 -0.71 2.43
N TRP A 55 -8.69 -1.98 2.31
CA TRP A 55 -8.63 -2.70 1.05
C TRP A 55 -9.87 -3.55 0.85
N GLY A 56 -10.20 -3.81 -0.41
CA GLY A 56 -11.29 -4.68 -0.77
C GLY A 56 -11.18 -5.21 -2.19
N ILE A 57 -12.07 -6.14 -2.53
CA ILE A 57 -12.21 -6.70 -3.88
C ILE A 57 -13.52 -6.21 -4.47
N ALA A 58 -13.44 -5.53 -5.62
CA ALA A 58 -14.59 -5.08 -6.38
C ALA A 58 -15.25 -6.23 -7.16
N ALA A 59 -16.46 -5.99 -7.68
CA ALA A 59 -17.25 -7.02 -8.36
C ALA A 59 -16.59 -7.58 -9.63
N ASP A 60 -15.69 -6.81 -10.25
CA ASP A 60 -14.90 -7.20 -11.42
C ASP A 60 -13.61 -7.98 -11.07
N GLY A 61 -13.35 -8.19 -9.78
CA GLY A 61 -12.12 -8.84 -9.28
C GLY A 61 -10.95 -7.88 -9.06
N SER A 62 -11.11 -6.58 -9.31
CA SER A 62 -10.09 -5.58 -9.05
C SER A 62 -9.86 -5.37 -7.56
N VAL A 63 -8.61 -5.13 -7.16
CA VAL A 63 -8.26 -4.71 -5.78
C VAL A 63 -8.45 -3.20 -5.68
N VAL A 64 -9.17 -2.77 -4.66
CA VAL A 64 -9.33 -1.35 -4.31
C VAL A 64 -8.59 -1.09 -3.00
N ILE A 65 -7.77 -0.05 -2.96
CA ILE A 65 -7.07 0.41 -1.75
C ILE A 65 -7.36 1.90 -1.60
N SER A 66 -7.87 2.32 -0.44
CA SER A 66 -8.17 3.72 -0.15
C SER A 66 -8.17 3.99 1.35
N ASP A 67 -7.85 5.22 1.73
CA ASP A 67 -8.02 5.75 3.08
C ASP A 67 -9.47 6.21 3.35
N ASP A 68 -10.28 6.39 2.30
CA ASP A 68 -11.68 6.73 2.38
C ASP A 68 -12.56 5.46 2.44
N LEU A 69 -13.25 5.31 3.57
CA LEU A 69 -14.13 4.17 3.82
C LEU A 69 -15.36 4.17 2.91
N ASP A 70 -15.86 5.33 2.49
CA ASP A 70 -17.06 5.42 1.66
C ASP A 70 -16.76 5.00 0.22
N VAL A 71 -15.58 5.36 -0.31
CA VAL A 71 -15.07 4.85 -1.60
C VAL A 71 -14.98 3.32 -1.58
N ILE A 72 -14.49 2.74 -0.49
CA ILE A 72 -14.35 1.28 -0.36
C ILE A 72 -15.72 0.58 -0.27
N LYS A 73 -16.68 1.16 0.45
CA LYS A 73 -18.03 0.60 0.52
C LYS A 73 -18.74 0.67 -0.82
N GLU A 74 -18.58 1.77 -1.56
CA GLU A 74 -19.18 1.93 -2.88
C GLU A 74 -18.58 0.93 -3.89
N GLY A 75 -17.25 0.78 -3.88
CA GLY A 75 -16.55 -0.11 -4.83
C GLY A 75 -16.61 -1.61 -4.48
N CYS A 76 -16.58 -1.97 -3.19
CA CYS A 76 -16.42 -3.35 -2.73
C CYS A 76 -17.64 -3.90 -1.96
N ALA A 77 -18.66 -3.09 -1.71
CA ALA A 77 -19.84 -3.43 -0.91
C ALA A 77 -19.48 -4.01 0.47
N LYS A 78 -19.55 -5.35 0.63
CA LYS A 78 -19.20 -6.05 1.88
C LYS A 78 -17.84 -6.76 1.83
N SER A 79 -17.14 -6.69 0.70
CA SER A 79 -15.88 -7.40 0.43
C SER A 79 -14.68 -6.50 0.72
N PHE A 80 -14.55 -6.02 1.96
CA PHE A 80 -13.46 -5.15 2.37
C PHE A 80 -13.06 -5.34 3.83
N ALA A 81 -11.85 -4.90 4.17
CA ALA A 81 -11.31 -4.91 5.54
C ALA A 81 -10.35 -3.73 5.76
N PRO A 82 -10.07 -3.37 7.01
CA PRO A 82 -8.91 -2.53 7.34
C PRO A 82 -7.63 -3.16 6.79
N PHE A 83 -6.72 -2.33 6.28
CA PHE A 83 -5.40 -2.77 5.86
C PHE A 83 -4.54 -3.09 7.09
N PRO A 84 -3.74 -4.16 7.07
CA PRO A 84 -2.89 -4.53 8.20
C PRO A 84 -1.81 -3.48 8.45
N ALA A 85 -1.62 -3.14 9.74
CA ALA A 85 -0.58 -2.24 10.23
C ALA A 85 0.56 -3.03 10.87
#